data_AF-A0A7S9L4K6-F1
#
_entry.id   AF-A0A7S9L4K6-F1
#
_cell.length_a   1.000
_cell.length_b   1.000
_cell.length_c   1.000
_cell.angle_alpha   90.00
_cell.angle_beta   90.00
_cell.angle_gamma   90.00
#
_symmetry.space_group_name_H-M   'P 1'
#
loop_
_entity.id
_entity.type
_entity.pdbx_description
1 polymer ?
#
loop_
_entity_poly.entity_id
_entity_poly.type
_entity_poly.pdbx_seq_one_letter_code
_entity_poly.pdbx_strand_id
1 'polypeptide(L)'
;MTNIDTIRAEFERTNARDHRREPPKGNNYTDPLVQADWESFQKGWEASRNSMCVKNPFELIIGDPDGQWAHEVAEKSLRAQGFTVVG
;
A
#
# COMPACT_ATOMS: atom_id res chain seq x y z
N MET A 1 -4.95 10.42 19.89
CA MET A 1 -4.40 10.37 18.51
C MET A 1 -3.27 9.37 18.55
N THR A 2 -3.42 8.25 17.85
CA THR A 2 -2.43 7.16 17.86
C THR A 2 -1.24 7.51 16.95
N ASN A 3 -0.12 6.81 17.09
CA ASN A 3 1.06 7.05 16.25
C ASN A 3 0.75 6.86 14.74
N ILE A 4 -0.17 5.96 14.43
CA ILE A 4 -0.68 5.75 13.06
C ILE A 4 -1.45 6.98 12.55
N ASP A 5 -2.26 7.61 13.39
CA ASP A 5 -2.98 8.83 13.02
C ASP A 5 -2.01 10.00 12.75
N THR A 6 -0.93 10.08 13.53
CA THR A 6 0.11 11.10 13.34
C THR A 6 0.91 10.87 12.05
N ILE A 7 1.33 9.63 11.78
CA ILE A 7 2.05 9.28 10.53
C ILE A 7 1.15 9.53 9.32
N ARG A 8 -0.13 9.16 9.40
CA ARG A 8 -1.11 9.41 8.36
C ARG A 8 -1.33 10.91 8.14
N ALA A 9 -1.51 11.68 9.21
CA ALA A 9 -1.67 13.13 9.13
C ALA A 9 -0.43 13.81 8.53
N GLU A 10 0.77 13.35 8.87
CA GLU A 10 2.02 13.91 8.33
C GLU A 10 2.23 13.53 6.86
N PHE A 11 1.87 12.30 6.48
CA PHE A 11 1.86 11.84 5.09
C PHE A 11 0.84 12.62 4.25
N GLU A 12 -0.38 12.80 4.76
CA GLU A 12 -1.42 13.62 4.11
C GLU A 12 -0.97 15.09 4.05
N ARG A 13 -0.40 15.67 5.10
CA ARG A 13 0.09 17.08 5.08
C ARG A 13 1.18 17.32 4.03
N THR A 14 2.10 16.37 3.87
CA THR A 14 3.24 16.49 2.96
C THR A 14 2.90 16.09 1.52
N ASN A 15 2.06 15.06 1.32
CA ASN A 15 1.69 14.55 0.00
C ASN A 15 0.33 15.05 -0.52
N ALA A 16 -0.55 15.66 0.28
CA ALA A 16 -1.82 16.24 -0.19
C ALA A 16 -1.63 17.50 -1.04
N ARG A 17 -0.41 18.06 -1.08
CA ARG A 17 -0.01 19.13 -2.00
C ARG A 17 0.74 18.63 -3.23
N ASP A 18 0.86 17.32 -3.44
CA ASP A 18 1.41 16.82 -4.69
C ASP A 18 0.34 16.96 -5.78
N HIS A 19 0.43 18.03 -6.57
CA HIS A 19 -0.49 18.28 -7.68
C HIS A 19 -0.45 17.14 -8.72
N ARG A 20 0.57 16.28 -8.69
CA ARG A 20 0.64 15.04 -9.48
C ARG A 20 -0.32 13.96 -8.99
N ARG A 21 -0.99 14.11 -7.84
CA ARG A 21 -1.95 13.14 -7.30
C ARG A 21 -3.41 13.44 -7.65
N GLU A 22 -3.69 14.62 -8.18
CA GLU A 22 -5.03 14.97 -8.60
C GLU A 22 -5.18 14.64 -10.09
N PRO A 23 -6.23 13.91 -10.50
CA PRO A 23 -6.54 13.78 -11.91
C PRO A 23 -6.78 15.20 -12.48
N PRO A 24 -6.41 15.48 -13.74
CA PRO A 24 -6.64 16.78 -14.35
C PRO A 24 -8.12 17.18 -14.22
N LYS A 25 -8.41 18.30 -13.54
CA LYS A 25 -9.79 18.80 -13.38
C LYS A 25 -10.27 19.37 -14.73
N GLY A 26 -11.42 18.91 -15.23
CA GLY A 26 -11.99 19.25 -16.56
C GLY A 26 -12.15 20.76 -16.81
N ASN A 27 -12.33 21.29 -18.03
CA ASN A 27 -12.80 20.71 -19.30
C ASN A 27 -11.90 21.14 -20.48
N ASN A 28 -11.63 20.19 -21.40
CA ASN A 28 -11.20 20.35 -22.80
C ASN A 28 -9.79 20.86 -23.17
N TYR A 29 -8.85 21.00 -22.24
CA TYR A 29 -7.41 20.92 -22.56
C TYR A 29 -6.71 20.14 -21.46
N THR A 30 -6.73 18.81 -21.57
CA THR A 30 -5.82 17.99 -20.78
C THR A 30 -4.44 18.17 -21.39
N ASP A 31 -3.57 18.92 -20.71
CA ASP A 31 -2.16 18.98 -21.10
C ASP A 31 -1.63 17.54 -21.20
N PRO A 32 -1.22 17.08 -22.38
CA PRO A 32 -0.77 15.70 -22.58
C PRO A 32 0.39 15.33 -21.64
N LEU A 33 1.22 16.29 -21.25
CA LEU A 33 2.33 16.07 -20.33
C LEU A 33 1.81 15.83 -18.91
N VAL A 34 0.80 16.58 -18.47
CA VAL A 34 0.19 16.41 -17.13
C VAL A 34 -0.54 15.06 -17.02
N GLN A 35 -1.22 14.63 -18.09
CA GLN A 35 -1.84 13.31 -18.15
C GLN A 35 -0.79 12.19 -18.11
N ALA A 36 0.28 12.31 -18.90
CA ALA A 36 1.36 11.33 -18.93
C ALA A 36 2.10 11.24 -17.59
N ASP A 37 2.32 12.37 -16.91
CA ASP A 37 2.91 12.41 -15.57
C ASP A 37 2.00 11.73 -14.54
N TRP A 38 0.69 11.97 -14.60
CA TRP A 38 -0.28 11.32 -13.71
C TRP A 38 -0.30 9.79 -13.91
N GLU A 39 -0.35 9.33 -15.16
CA GLU A 39 -0.32 7.89 -15.47
C GLU A 39 1.00 7.26 -15.04
N SER A 40 2.12 7.95 -15.22
CA SER A 40 3.45 7.49 -14.79
C SER A 40 3.53 7.41 -13.27
N PHE A 41 2.99 8.40 -12.55
CA PHE A 41 2.88 8.37 -11.11
C PHE A 41 2.01 7.20 -10.63
N GLN A 42 0.84 6.98 -11.22
CA GLN A 42 -0.05 5.88 -10.85
C GLN A 42 0.64 4.52 -11.02
N LYS A 43 1.31 4.30 -12.16
CA LYS A 43 2.09 3.08 -12.41
C LYS A 43 3.21 2.90 -11.37
N GLY A 44 3.95 3.96 -11.04
CA GLY A 44 5.00 3.91 -10.02
C GLY A 44 4.45 3.62 -8.63
N TRP A 45 3.33 4.23 -8.27
CA TRP A 45 2.64 3.99 -7.00
C TRP A 45 2.12 2.56 -6.88
N GLU A 46 1.46 2.04 -7.91
CA GLU A 46 1.00 0.66 -7.96
C GLU A 46 2.17 -0.33 -7.90
N ALA A 47 3.24 -0.08 -8.65
CA ALA A 47 4.45 -0.90 -8.61
C ALA A 47 5.06 -0.92 -7.20
N SER A 48 5.14 0.24 -6.53
CA SER A 48 5.63 0.34 -5.15
C SER A 48 4.71 -0.37 -4.15
N ARG A 49 3.39 -0.34 -4.35
CA ARG A 49 2.45 -1.10 -3.51
C ARG A 49 2.62 -2.60 -3.71
N ASN A 50 2.75 -3.05 -4.95
CA ASN A 50 2.87 -4.46 -5.29
C ASN A 50 4.22 -5.07 -4.89
N SER A 51 5.28 -4.26 -4.85
CA SER A 51 6.61 -4.68 -4.40
C SER A 51 6.74 -4.78 -2.87
N MET A 52 5.78 -4.21 -2.11
CA MET A 52 5.84 -4.23 -0.66
C MET A 52 5.40 -5.59 -0.13
N CYS A 53 6.39 -6.41 0.22
CA CYS A 53 6.20 -7.72 0.82
C CYS A 53 6.34 -7.65 2.34
N VAL A 54 5.49 -8.36 3.07
CA VAL A 54 5.52 -8.47 4.53
C VAL A 54 5.80 -9.92 4.91
N LYS A 55 6.72 -10.15 5.86
CA LYS A 55 6.97 -11.49 6.40
C LYS A 55 5.91 -11.85 7.44
N ASN A 56 5.36 -13.06 7.38
CA ASN A 56 4.50 -13.57 8.45
C ASN A 56 5.32 -13.70 9.76
N PRO A 57 4.90 -13.09 10.88
CA PRO A 57 5.65 -13.18 12.14
C PRO A 57 5.59 -14.56 12.80
N PHE A 58 4.66 -15.43 12.40
CA PHE A 58 4.56 -16.79 12.93
C PHE A 58 5.30 -17.75 12.00
N GLU A 59 6.24 -18.55 12.51
CA GLU A 59 6.96 -19.54 11.71
C GLU A 59 6.21 -20.87 11.70
N LEU A 60 6.24 -21.57 10.56
CA LEU A 60 5.67 -22.91 10.43
C LEU A 60 6.62 -23.96 11.03
N ILE A 61 6.36 -24.36 12.26
CA ILE A 61 7.10 -25.40 12.97
C ILE A 61 6.34 -26.73 12.83
N ILE A 62 7.05 -27.80 12.44
CA ILE A 62 6.46 -29.15 12.35
C ILE A 62 6.09 -29.63 13.76
N GLY A 63 4.86 -30.08 13.94
CA GLY A 63 4.37 -30.63 15.21
C GLY A 63 3.81 -29.58 16.19
N ASP A 64 3.72 -28.31 15.77
CA ASP A 64 3.07 -27.24 16.54
C ASP A 64 1.73 -26.84 15.89
N PRO A 65 0.61 -27.46 16.29
CA PRO A 65 -0.71 -27.17 15.72
C PRO A 65 -1.20 -25.75 16.04
N ASP A 66 -0.82 -25.18 17.18
CA ASP A 66 -1.20 -23.82 17.57
C ASP A 66 -0.43 -22.79 16.74
N GLY A 67 0.87 -23.03 16.54
CA GLY A 67 1.71 -22.24 15.63
C GLY A 67 1.21 -22.27 14.18
N GLN A 68 0.77 -23.44 13.70
CA GLN A 68 0.16 -23.58 12.37
C GLN A 68 -1.13 -22.75 12.24
N TRP A 69 -2.04 -22.86 13.21
CA TRP A 69 -3.26 -22.06 13.22
C TRP A 69 -2.97 -20.55 13.24
N ALA A 70 -2.04 -20.11 14.11
CA ALA A 70 -1.67 -18.70 14.22
C ALA A 70 -1.06 -18.17 12.91
N HIS A 71 -0.22 -18.96 12.25
CA HIS A 71 0.35 -18.64 10.95
C HIS A 71 -0.73 -18.43 9.90
N GLU A 72 -1.68 -19.37 9.76
CA GLU A 72 -2.77 -19.30 8.77
C GLU A 72 -3.67 -18.08 9.00
N VAL A 73 -4.04 -17.80 10.25
CA VAL A 73 -4.90 -16.67 10.60
C VAL A 73 -4.19 -15.34 10.29
N ALA A 74 -2.91 -15.23 10.64
CA ALA A 74 -2.12 -14.04 10.38
C ALA A 74 -1.95 -13.80 8.88
N GLU A 75 -1.61 -14.84 8.10
CA GLU A 75 -1.46 -14.72 6.65
C GLU A 75 -2.76 -14.27 6.00
N LYS A 76 -3.89 -14.89 6.37
CA LYS A 76 -5.21 -14.52 5.83
C LYS A 76 -5.56 -13.06 6.15
N SER A 77 -5.29 -12.61 7.36
CA SER A 77 -5.53 -11.23 7.78
C SER A 77 -4.66 -10.22 7.02
N LEU A 78 -3.37 -10.52 6.84
CA LEU A 78 -2.43 -9.68 6.10
C LEU A 78 -2.82 -9.57 4.61
N ARG A 79 -3.20 -10.69 3.98
CA ARG A 79 -3.69 -10.69 2.60
C ARG A 79 -5.01 -9.93 2.45
N ALA A 80 -5.92 -10.04 3.41
CA ALA A 80 -7.19 -9.29 3.39
C ALA A 80 -6.98 -7.76 3.47
N GLN A 81 -5.88 -7.30 4.07
CA GLN A 81 -5.48 -5.89 4.08
C GLN A 81 -4.77 -5.45 2.79
N GLY A 82 -4.58 -6.37 1.84
CA GLY A 82 -3.96 -6.12 0.53
C GLY A 82 -2.43 -6.11 0.56
N PHE A 83 -1.81 -6.77 1.54
CA PHE A 83 -0.36 -6.99 1.56
C PHE A 83 0.02 -8.27 0.81
N THR A 84 1.18 -8.24 0.15
CA THR A 84 1.84 -9.45 -0.34
C THR A 84 2.57 -10.10 0.84
N VAL A 85 2.18 -11.31 1.23
CA VAL A 85 2.82 -12.04 2.33
C VAL A 85 3.89 -12.99 1.78
N VAL A 86 5.07 -12.97 2.40
CA VAL A 86 6.21 -13.85 2.07
C VAL A 86 6.64 -14.64 3.31
N GLY A 87 7.09 -15.87 3.10
CA GLY A 87 7.56 -16.76 4.17
C GLY A 87 6.45 -17.65 4.69
#